data_AF-A0A7D5S2V7-F1
#
_entry.id   AF-A0A7D5S2V7-F1
#
_cell.length_a   1.000
_cell.length_b   1.000
_cell.length_c   1.000
_cell.angle_alpha   90.00
_cell.angle_beta   90.00
_cell.angle_gamma   90.00
#
_symmetry.space_group_name_H-M   'P 1'
#
loop_
_entity.id
_entity.type
_entity.pdbx_description
1 polymer ?
#
loop_
_entity_poly.entity_id
_entity_poly.type
_entity_poly.pdbx_seq_one_letter_code
_entity_poly.pdbx_strand_id
1 'polypeptide(L)'
;MISTIITNSEAILNAMEVPNHKRVFCIGALESRNITIHSQQIRAFNFCYAFILNKLSSLKQDKEAYNRINIKVKNERVRVAVVGCGFAGSIISQVLNRLVHEVKVFHKRQAAFDIHLKSNRVIHPSIFEWPHDGFSSDTTSLPFYNWKSEEVKHITNRFNENWNYFVEKIKILFIS
;
A
#
# COMPACT_ATOMS: atom_id res chain seq x y z
N MET A 1 3.53 2.56 -21.03
CA MET A 1 4.61 1.69 -20.52
C MET A 1 4.32 1.44 -19.04
N ILE A 2 3.98 0.21 -18.65
CA ILE A 2 3.74 -0.13 -17.24
C ILE A 2 4.99 0.28 -16.47
N SER A 3 4.84 1.20 -15.52
CA SER A 3 5.93 1.75 -14.70
C SER A 3 6.90 0.64 -14.35
N THR A 4 8.15 0.80 -14.76
CA THR A 4 9.25 -0.11 -14.47
C THR A 4 9.06 -0.67 -13.07
N ILE A 5 8.79 -1.97 -12.96
CA ILE A 5 8.98 -2.67 -11.69
C ILE A 5 10.43 -2.39 -11.37
N ILE A 6 10.69 -1.53 -10.39
CA ILE A 6 12.04 -1.33 -9.87
C ILE A 6 12.40 -2.72 -9.33
N THR A 7 13.16 -3.47 -10.12
CA THR A 7 13.51 -4.86 -9.80
C THR A 7 14.44 -4.93 -8.60
N ASN A 8 15.07 -3.81 -8.25
CA ASN A 8 15.86 -3.67 -7.04
C ASN A 8 14.97 -3.32 -5.83
N SER A 9 14.54 -4.36 -5.11
CA SER A 9 13.76 -4.22 -3.88
C SER A 9 14.43 -3.38 -2.79
N GLU A 10 15.76 -3.38 -2.68
CA GLU A 10 16.47 -2.54 -1.69
C GLU A 10 16.35 -1.06 -2.05
N ALA A 11 16.49 -0.72 -3.34
CA ALA A 11 16.34 0.65 -3.81
C ALA A 11 14.94 1.21 -3.54
N ILE A 12 13.88 0.40 -3.69
CA ILE A 12 12.50 0.80 -3.34
C ILE A 12 12.40 1.13 -1.84
N LEU A 13 12.90 0.26 -0.96
CA LEU A 13 12.81 0.49 0.48
C LEU A 13 13.62 1.70 0.91
N ASN A 14 14.84 1.84 0.40
CA ASN A 14 15.72 2.97 0.71
C ASN A 14 15.09 4.31 0.28
N ALA A 15 14.39 4.34 -0.86
CA ALA A 15 13.68 5.53 -1.33
C ALA A 15 12.49 5.91 -0.43
N MET A 16 11.93 4.96 0.32
CA MET A 16 10.79 5.18 1.21
C MET A 16 11.18 5.27 2.69
N GLU A 17 12.41 4.91 3.07
CA GLU A 17 12.87 4.97 4.45
C GLU A 17 13.10 6.41 4.89
N VAL A 18 12.64 6.75 6.09
CA VAL A 18 12.81 8.09 6.64
C VAL A 18 14.28 8.28 7.02
N PRO A 19 14.95 9.35 6.56
CA PRO A 19 16.35 9.62 6.88
C PRO A 19 16.60 9.56 8.40
N ASN A 20 17.67 8.87 8.80
CA ASN A 20 18.07 8.65 10.20
C ASN A 20 17.09 7.83 11.07
N HIS A 21 16.01 7.28 10.51
CA HIS A 21 15.03 6.47 11.24
C HIS A 21 14.88 5.08 10.64
N LYS A 22 15.71 4.14 11.13
CA LYS A 22 15.68 2.75 10.67
C LYS A 22 14.30 2.11 10.87
N ARG A 23 13.80 1.41 9.84
CA ARG A 23 12.50 0.70 9.82
C ARG A 23 11.29 1.63 9.92
N VAL A 24 11.46 2.91 9.63
CA VAL A 24 10.35 3.86 9.51
C VAL A 24 10.25 4.24 8.04
N PHE A 25 9.10 3.99 7.43
CA PHE A 25 8.89 4.22 6.01
C PHE A 25 7.78 5.25 5.80
N CYS A 26 8.01 6.19 4.90
CA CYS A 26 7.02 7.17 4.48
C CYS A 26 6.47 6.81 3.11
N ILE A 27 5.19 6.39 3.09
CA ILE A 27 4.52 6.00 1.85
C ILE A 27 3.71 7.18 1.34
N GLY A 28 4.38 8.06 0.59
CA GLY A 28 3.77 9.14 -0.18
C GLY A 28 3.44 10.44 0.54
N ALA A 29 3.61 10.53 1.87
CA ALA A 29 3.38 11.79 2.59
C ALA A 29 4.51 12.83 2.39
N LEU A 30 5.71 12.38 2.04
CA LEU A 30 6.88 13.24 1.76
C LEU A 30 7.16 13.39 0.25
N GLU A 31 6.28 12.85 -0.60
CA GLU A 31 6.49 12.91 -2.04
C GLU A 31 5.91 14.21 -2.61
N SER A 32 6.73 14.92 -3.39
CA SER A 32 6.35 16.20 -4.01
C SER A 32 5.70 16.03 -5.38
N ARG A 33 5.81 14.85 -6.00
CA ARG A 33 5.30 14.55 -7.34
C ARG A 33 4.27 13.41 -7.31
N ASN A 34 3.22 13.50 -8.13
CA ASN A 34 2.23 12.43 -8.28
C ASN A 34 1.64 11.96 -6.94
N ILE A 35 0.74 12.77 -6.36
CA ILE A 35 -0.01 12.45 -5.12
C ILE A 35 -1.38 11.80 -5.42
N THR A 36 -1.59 11.36 -6.66
CA THR A 36 -2.84 10.74 -7.11
C THR A 36 -3.16 9.47 -6.33
N ILE A 37 -4.44 9.04 -6.33
CA ILE A 37 -4.80 7.74 -5.75
C ILE A 37 -3.97 6.62 -6.38
N HIS A 38 -3.88 6.61 -7.71
CA HIS A 38 -3.17 5.56 -8.44
C HIS A 38 -1.69 5.46 -8.03
N SER A 39 -0.97 6.59 -7.96
CA SER A 39 0.43 6.62 -7.52
C SER A 39 0.60 6.19 -6.05
N GLN A 40 -0.37 6.48 -5.18
CA GLN A 40 -0.36 5.98 -3.79
C GLN A 40 -0.53 4.45 -3.75
N GLN A 41 -1.38 3.89 -4.61
CA GLN A 41 -1.53 2.43 -4.75
C GLN A 41 -0.25 1.79 -5.25
N ILE A 42 0.36 2.33 -6.31
CA ILE A 42 1.62 1.81 -6.87
C ILE A 42 2.72 1.81 -5.80
N ARG A 43 2.86 2.90 -5.04
CA ARG A 43 3.82 2.96 -3.93
C ARG A 43 3.54 1.92 -2.85
N ALA A 44 2.28 1.72 -2.48
CA ALA A 44 1.89 0.69 -1.52
C ALA A 44 2.24 -0.72 -2.01
N PHE A 45 1.97 -1.03 -3.28
CA PHE A 45 2.32 -2.32 -3.87
C PHE A 45 3.82 -2.52 -3.95
N ASN A 46 4.57 -1.52 -4.43
CA ASN A 46 6.02 -1.55 -4.50
C ASN A 46 6.64 -1.73 -3.11
N PHE A 47 6.14 -1.00 -2.10
CA PHE A 47 6.57 -1.16 -0.72
C PHE A 47 6.35 -2.59 -0.23
N CYS A 48 5.14 -3.13 -0.37
CA CYS A 48 4.83 -4.50 0.05
C CYS A 48 5.73 -5.52 -0.65
N TYR A 49 5.86 -5.42 -1.98
CA TYR A 49 6.74 -6.28 -2.78
C TYR A 49 8.17 -6.25 -2.26
N ALA A 50 8.72 -5.04 -2.10
CA ALA A 50 10.09 -4.84 -1.67
C ALA A 50 10.34 -5.31 -0.23
N PHE A 51 9.41 -5.02 0.68
CA PHE A 51 9.46 -5.47 2.07
C PHE A 51 9.48 -6.98 2.17
N ILE A 52 8.59 -7.66 1.42
CA ILE A 52 8.51 -9.12 1.39
C ILE A 52 9.80 -9.71 0.82
N LEU A 53 10.30 -9.20 -0.31
CA LEU A 53 11.51 -9.74 -0.93
C LEU A 53 12.76 -9.57 -0.06
N ASN A 54 12.92 -8.42 0.59
CA ASN A 54 14.04 -8.21 1.51
C ASN A 54 13.96 -9.15 2.72
N LYS A 55 12.75 -9.37 3.25
CA LYS A 55 12.55 -10.36 4.33
C LYS A 55 12.79 -11.79 3.85
N LEU A 56 12.30 -12.17 2.68
CA LEU A 56 12.59 -13.47 2.09
C LEU A 56 14.08 -13.66 1.79
N SER A 57 14.80 -12.60 1.41
CA SER A 57 16.25 -12.67 1.13
C SER A 57 17.06 -12.85 2.42
N SER A 58 16.66 -12.22 3.53
CA SER A 58 17.21 -12.58 4.85
C SER A 58 16.89 -14.02 5.25
N LEU A 59 15.77 -14.57 4.78
CA LEU A 59 15.38 -15.96 5.03
C LEU A 59 16.00 -16.97 4.04
N LYS A 60 16.49 -16.56 2.85
CA LYS A 60 17.12 -17.46 1.86
C LYS A 60 18.42 -18.10 2.35
N GLN A 61 19.06 -17.51 3.38
CA GLN A 61 20.16 -18.17 4.10
C GLN A 61 19.67 -19.43 4.84
N ASP A 62 18.36 -19.58 5.02
CA ASP A 62 17.65 -20.74 5.54
C ASP A 62 16.74 -21.36 4.44
N LYS A 63 17.30 -22.30 3.68
CA LYS A 63 16.66 -22.95 2.51
C LYS A 63 15.33 -23.66 2.83
N GLU A 64 15.11 -24.10 4.07
CA GLU A 64 13.85 -24.73 4.47
C GLU A 64 12.72 -23.71 4.66
N ALA A 65 13.04 -22.51 5.17
CA ALA A 65 12.07 -21.42 5.33
C ALA A 65 11.61 -20.86 3.98
N TYR A 66 12.52 -20.81 2.99
CA TYR A 66 12.24 -20.31 1.63
C TYR A 66 11.28 -21.21 0.83
N ASN A 67 11.37 -22.54 0.98
CA ASN A 67 10.51 -23.48 0.26
C ASN A 67 9.09 -23.63 0.86
N ARG A 68 8.84 -23.03 2.03
CA ARG A 68 7.54 -23.05 2.74
C ARG A 68 6.78 -21.73 2.58
N ILE A 69 6.67 -21.17 1.38
CA ILE A 69 5.83 -19.97 1.14
C ILE A 69 4.34 -20.34 1.28
N ASN A 70 3.93 -20.45 2.54
CA ASN A 70 2.65 -20.20 3.17
C ASN A 70 3.06 -19.37 4.38
N ILE A 71 3.14 -18.05 4.22
CA ILE A 71 3.89 -17.17 5.11
C ILE A 71 3.26 -17.14 6.52
N LYS A 72 3.83 -17.93 7.43
CA LYS A 72 4.00 -17.62 8.85
C LYS A 72 5.48 -17.84 9.16
N VAL A 73 6.25 -16.76 9.12
CA VAL A 73 7.65 -16.72 9.57
C VAL A 73 7.66 -17.12 11.05
N LYS A 74 7.87 -18.41 11.32
CA LYS A 74 7.58 -19.00 12.65
C LYS A 74 8.58 -18.61 13.73
N ASN A 75 9.77 -18.11 13.36
CA ASN A 75 10.84 -17.82 14.33
C ASN A 75 11.12 -16.32 14.54
N GLU A 76 10.61 -15.42 13.69
CA GLU A 76 10.65 -13.98 13.93
C GLU A 76 9.24 -13.38 13.91
N ARG A 77 8.79 -12.88 15.06
CA ARG A 77 7.51 -12.17 15.17
C ARG A 77 7.62 -10.78 14.57
N VAL A 78 7.52 -10.68 13.25
CA VAL A 78 7.48 -9.40 12.54
C VAL A 78 6.16 -8.70 12.85
N ARG A 79 6.25 -7.54 13.52
CA ARG A 79 5.10 -6.69 13.85
C ARG A 79 5.23 -5.38 13.10
N VAL A 80 4.14 -4.96 12.45
CA VAL A 80 4.11 -3.73 11.65
C VAL A 80 3.06 -2.78 12.21
N ALA A 81 3.45 -1.53 12.40
CA ALA A 81 2.53 -0.44 12.68
C ALA A 81 2.31 0.35 11.38
N VAL A 82 1.05 0.48 10.96
CA VAL A 82 0.65 1.32 9.82
C VAL A 82 -0.02 2.57 10.37
N VAL A 83 0.50 3.75 10.05
CA VAL A 83 -0.08 5.02 10.46
C VAL A 83 -0.79 5.65 9.27
N GLY A 84 -2.11 5.81 9.39
CA GLY A 84 -2.99 6.34 8.35
C GLY A 84 -3.77 5.25 7.61
N CYS A 85 -5.09 5.44 7.51
CA CYS A 85 -6.00 4.53 6.82
C CYS A 85 -6.51 5.10 5.48
N GLY A 86 -5.60 5.70 4.71
CA GLY A 86 -5.87 6.14 3.32
C GLY A 86 -5.64 5.02 2.30
N PHE A 87 -5.58 5.38 1.01
CA PHE A 87 -5.38 4.42 -0.10
C PHE A 87 -4.14 3.55 0.04
N ALA A 88 -2.99 4.14 0.39
CA ALA A 88 -1.77 3.35 0.60
C ALA A 88 -1.82 2.50 1.87
N GLY A 89 -2.22 3.09 3.00
CA GLY A 89 -2.23 2.42 4.30
C GLY A 89 -3.20 1.23 4.35
N SER A 90 -4.37 1.36 3.71
CA SER A 90 -5.34 0.26 3.63
C SER A 90 -4.78 -0.92 2.84
N ILE A 91 -4.13 -0.68 1.70
CA ILE A 91 -3.48 -1.71 0.88
C ILE A 91 -2.37 -2.39 1.67
N ILE A 92 -1.46 -1.63 2.27
CA ILE A 92 -0.34 -2.17 3.05
C ILE A 92 -0.84 -3.05 4.19
N SER A 93 -1.85 -2.57 4.92
CA SER A 93 -2.43 -3.31 6.03
C SER A 93 -3.01 -4.65 5.57
N GLN A 94 -3.76 -4.65 4.47
CA GLN A 94 -4.37 -5.87 3.92
C GLN A 94 -3.34 -6.87 3.41
N VAL A 95 -2.30 -6.39 2.71
CA VAL A 95 -1.24 -7.27 2.20
C VAL A 95 -0.45 -7.84 3.37
N LEU A 96 0.08 -7.00 4.25
CA LEU A 96 0.97 -7.43 5.31
C LEU A 96 0.27 -8.27 6.38
N ASN A 97 -1.02 -8.06 6.66
CA ASN A 97 -1.75 -8.89 7.63
C ASN A 97 -1.83 -10.36 7.23
N ARG A 98 -1.63 -10.69 5.94
CA ARG A 98 -1.54 -12.08 5.47
C ARG A 98 -0.14 -12.68 5.59
N LEU A 99 0.87 -11.86 5.86
CA LEU A 99 2.29 -12.21 5.67
C LEU A 99 3.15 -11.99 6.93
N VAL A 100 2.71 -11.15 7.86
CA VAL A 100 3.47 -10.87 9.09
C VAL A 100 2.71 -11.35 10.32
N HIS A 101 3.36 -11.35 11.48
CA HIS A 101 2.77 -11.85 12.72
C HIS A 101 1.61 -10.97 13.22
N GLU A 102 1.79 -9.65 13.11
CA GLU A 102 0.80 -8.68 13.60
C GLU A 102 0.89 -7.40 12.78
N VAL A 103 -0.27 -6.88 12.39
CA VAL A 103 -0.43 -5.53 11.86
C VAL A 103 -1.33 -4.73 12.80
N LYS A 104 -0.85 -3.56 13.24
CA LYS A 104 -1.65 -2.58 13.97
C LYS A 104 -1.82 -1.35 13.10
N VAL A 105 -3.06 -0.91 12.94
CA VAL A 105 -3.38 0.29 12.15
C VAL A 105 -3.75 1.41 13.11
N PHE A 106 -3.06 2.54 12.98
CA PHE A 106 -3.31 3.77 13.73
C PHE A 106 -3.94 4.79 12.80
N HIS A 107 -5.12 5.31 13.15
CA HIS A 107 -5.81 6.32 12.34
C HIS A 107 -6.52 7.32 13.25
N LYS A 108 -6.50 8.60 12.86
CA LYS A 108 -7.07 9.68 13.69
C LYS A 108 -8.59 9.74 13.62
N ARG A 109 -9.18 9.41 12.46
CA ARG A 109 -10.64 9.50 12.25
C ARG A 109 -11.29 8.13 12.46
N GLN A 110 -12.59 8.12 12.77
CA GLN A 110 -13.32 6.87 13.00
C GLN A 110 -13.50 6.05 11.74
N ALA A 111 -13.53 6.67 10.56
CA ALA A 111 -13.68 5.97 9.30
C ALA A 111 -12.51 6.22 8.32
N ALA A 112 -12.28 5.22 7.49
CA ALA A 112 -11.28 5.25 6.45
C ALA A 112 -11.75 6.15 5.31
N PHE A 113 -10.81 6.82 4.65
CA PHE A 113 -11.07 7.65 3.45
C PHE A 113 -12.11 8.80 3.63
N ASP A 114 -12.49 9.17 4.86
CA ASP A 114 -13.52 10.16 5.16
C ASP A 114 -13.45 11.47 4.36
N ILE A 115 -12.22 11.93 4.09
CA ILE A 115 -11.97 13.18 3.37
C ILE A 115 -12.42 13.13 1.90
N HIS A 116 -12.57 11.93 1.33
CA HIS A 116 -12.90 11.72 -0.08
C HIS A 116 -14.40 11.45 -0.31
N LEU A 117 -15.11 10.95 0.70
CA LEU A 117 -16.53 10.59 0.60
C LEU A 117 -17.45 11.77 0.26
N LYS A 118 -17.05 12.99 0.61
CA LYS A 118 -17.83 14.22 0.36
C LYS A 118 -17.48 14.92 -0.96
N SER A 119 -16.58 14.36 -1.75
CA SER A 119 -16.06 15.01 -2.95
C SER A 119 -16.68 14.43 -4.23
N ASN A 120 -17.24 15.30 -5.07
CA ASN A 120 -17.73 14.98 -6.41
C ASN A 120 -16.65 15.18 -7.51
N ARG A 121 -15.39 15.37 -7.12
CA ARG A 121 -14.30 15.53 -8.09
C ARG A 121 -14.13 14.24 -8.90
N VAL A 122 -14.15 14.36 -10.22
CA VAL A 122 -13.76 13.28 -11.12
C VAL A 122 -12.23 13.20 -11.13
N ILE A 123 -11.71 11.99 -10.96
CA ILE A 123 -10.28 11.73 -10.98
C ILE A 123 -9.97 10.67 -12.02
N HIS A 124 -8.83 10.84 -12.68
CA HIS A 124 -8.35 9.93 -13.71
C HIS A 124 -7.08 9.24 -13.22
N PRO A 125 -6.93 7.91 -13.40
CA PRO A 125 -5.82 7.17 -12.81
C PRO A 125 -4.45 7.56 -13.38
N SER A 126 -4.40 7.86 -14.69
CA SER A 126 -3.14 8.02 -15.42
C SER A 126 -2.95 9.40 -16.06
N ILE A 127 -3.81 10.39 -15.78
CA ILE A 127 -3.75 11.68 -16.50
C ILE A 127 -2.44 12.43 -16.26
N PHE A 128 -1.83 12.24 -15.09
CA PHE A 128 -0.55 12.85 -14.73
C PHE A 128 0.65 12.21 -15.43
N GLU A 129 0.45 11.10 -16.16
CA GLU A 129 1.52 10.48 -16.96
C GLU A 129 1.66 11.17 -18.33
N TRP A 130 0.79 12.12 -18.69
CA TRP A 130 0.90 12.85 -19.96
C TRP A 130 2.26 13.58 -20.07
N PRO A 131 2.95 13.53 -21.22
CA PRO A 131 2.51 12.96 -22.51
C PRO A 131 2.93 11.50 -22.75
N HIS A 132 3.39 10.77 -21.72
CA HIS A 132 3.92 9.42 -21.87
C HIS A 132 2.84 8.36 -22.10
N ASP A 133 3.25 7.24 -22.72
CA ASP A 133 2.37 6.11 -23.04
C ASP A 133 1.61 5.57 -21.82
N GLY A 134 0.29 5.46 -21.96
CA GLY A 134 -0.60 4.96 -20.91
C GLY A 134 -1.38 6.07 -20.19
N PHE A 135 -1.10 7.35 -20.48
CA PHE A 135 -1.86 8.46 -19.89
C PHE A 135 -3.36 8.43 -20.20
N SER A 136 -3.73 7.86 -21.36
CA SER A 136 -5.11 7.71 -21.82
C SER A 136 -5.83 6.50 -21.22
N SER A 137 -5.15 5.67 -20.43
CA SER A 137 -5.79 4.54 -19.75
C SER A 137 -6.74 5.06 -18.69
N ASP A 138 -8.04 4.85 -18.91
CA ASP A 138 -9.10 5.28 -18.01
C ASP A 138 -9.25 4.36 -16.79
N THR A 139 -8.63 3.20 -16.80
CA THR A 139 -8.76 2.14 -15.80
C THR A 139 -7.39 1.74 -15.26
N THR A 140 -7.30 1.46 -13.96
CA THR A 140 -6.09 0.91 -13.35
C THR A 140 -5.94 -0.58 -13.64
N SER A 141 -4.70 -1.06 -13.73
CA SER A 141 -4.38 -2.48 -13.84
C SER A 141 -3.44 -2.90 -12.70
N LEU A 142 -4.04 -3.19 -11.55
CA LEU A 142 -3.40 -3.52 -10.27
C LEU A 142 -3.86 -4.90 -9.78
N PRO A 143 -3.12 -5.54 -8.86
CA PRO A 143 -3.53 -6.84 -8.30
C PRO A 143 -4.91 -6.84 -7.62
N PHE A 144 -5.29 -5.72 -6.99
CA PHE A 144 -6.62 -5.46 -6.44
C PHE A 144 -6.81 -3.94 -6.23
N TYR A 145 -8.02 -3.53 -5.84
CA TYR A 145 -8.43 -2.12 -5.82
C TYR A 145 -8.37 -1.45 -7.20
N ASN A 146 -8.82 -2.16 -8.24
CA ASN A 146 -8.95 -1.55 -9.55
C ASN A 146 -10.14 -0.58 -9.60
N TRP A 147 -9.96 0.53 -10.31
CA TRP A 147 -10.99 1.53 -10.52
C TRP A 147 -10.77 2.21 -11.87
N LYS A 148 -11.81 2.88 -12.35
CA LYS A 148 -11.79 3.65 -13.59
C LYS A 148 -12.09 5.13 -13.33
N SER A 149 -11.80 5.99 -14.29
CA SER A 149 -12.03 7.42 -14.20
C SER A 149 -13.49 7.74 -13.87
N GLU A 150 -13.73 8.27 -12.67
CA GLU A 150 -15.06 8.61 -12.16
C GLU A 150 -14.95 9.54 -10.94
N GLU A 151 -16.10 9.88 -10.34
CA GLU A 151 -16.11 10.68 -9.10
C GLU A 151 -15.45 9.94 -7.93
N VAL A 152 -14.60 10.66 -7.20
CA VAL A 152 -13.80 10.09 -6.10
C VAL A 152 -14.64 9.45 -5.00
N LYS A 153 -15.88 9.91 -4.76
CA LYS A 153 -16.79 9.27 -3.80
C LYS A 153 -17.11 7.82 -4.18
N HIS A 154 -17.30 7.51 -5.46
CA HIS A 154 -17.63 6.16 -5.92
C HIS A 154 -16.43 5.23 -5.83
N ILE A 155 -15.24 5.73 -6.18
CA ILE A 155 -13.98 5.01 -5.97
C ILE A 155 -13.82 4.72 -4.48
N THR A 156 -14.02 5.73 -3.64
CA THR A 156 -13.86 5.60 -2.18
C THR A 156 -14.84 4.60 -1.58
N ASN A 157 -16.10 4.58 -2.02
CA ASN A 157 -17.09 3.60 -1.55
C ASN A 157 -16.63 2.16 -1.81
N ARG A 158 -16.13 1.87 -3.02
CA ARG A 158 -15.57 0.54 -3.33
C ARG A 158 -14.36 0.20 -2.48
N PHE A 159 -13.54 1.19 -2.14
CA PHE A 159 -12.43 0.97 -1.22
C PHE A 159 -12.92 0.65 0.20
N ASN A 160 -13.94 1.37 0.66
CA ASN A 160 -14.57 1.17 1.97
C ASN A 160 -15.24 -0.19 2.11
N GLU A 161 -15.92 -0.69 1.09
CA GLU A 161 -16.54 -2.03 1.12
C GLU A 161 -15.49 -3.12 1.39
N ASN A 162 -14.38 -3.09 0.66
CA ASN A 162 -13.27 -4.03 0.87
C ASN A 162 -12.57 -3.81 2.22
N TRP A 163 -12.42 -2.55 2.64
CA TRP A 163 -11.81 -2.21 3.92
C TRP A 163 -12.66 -2.72 5.09
N ASN A 164 -13.98 -2.50 5.07
CA ASN A 164 -14.89 -2.90 6.13
C ASN A 164 -14.90 -4.43 6.33
N TYR A 165 -14.82 -5.20 5.25
CA TYR A 165 -14.65 -6.66 5.34
C TYR A 165 -13.31 -7.06 6.01
N PHE A 166 -12.28 -6.23 5.86
CA PHE A 166 -10.96 -6.48 6.43
C PHE A 166 -10.86 -6.04 7.90
N VAL A 167 -11.47 -4.92 8.30
CA VAL A 167 -11.34 -4.40 9.67
C VAL A 167 -11.95 -5.32 10.72
N GLU A 168 -12.97 -6.11 10.36
CA GLU A 168 -13.52 -7.17 11.21
C GLU A 168 -12.47 -8.20 11.64
N LYS A 169 -11.33 -8.27 10.94
CA LYS A 169 -10.26 -9.25 11.13
C LYS A 169 -8.97 -8.68 11.70
N ILE A 170 -8.91 -7.38 12.00
CA ILE A 170 -7.70 -6.71 12.51
C ILE A 170 -7.98 -5.74 13.66
N LYS A 171 -6.93 -5.44 14.44
CA LYS A 171 -7.01 -4.44 15.52
C LYS A 171 -6.68 -3.04 14.98
N ILE A 172 -7.68 -2.17 14.92
CA ILE A 172 -7.53 -0.74 14.62
C ILE A 172 -7.49 0.04 15.93
N LEU A 173 -6.51 0.95 16.03
CA LEU A 173 -6.34 1.84 17.17
C LEU A 173 -6.61 3.27 16.72
N PHE A 174 -7.66 3.86 17.26
CA PHE A 174 -7.96 5.27 17.03
C PHE A 174 -7.12 6.13 17.98
N ILE A 175 -6.35 7.06 17.43
CA ILE A 175 -5.51 7.98 18.19
C ILE A 175 -6.14 9.36 18.23
N SER A 176 -6.28 9.92 19.44
CA SER A 176 -6.82 11.26 19.70
C SER A 176 -5.83 12.37 19.34
#